data_AF-A0A7V3QGQ7-F1
#
_entry.id   AF-A0A7V3QGQ7-F1
#
_cell.length_a   1.000
_cell.length_b   1.000
_cell.length_c   1.000
_cell.angle_alpha   90.00
_cell.angle_beta   90.00
_cell.angle_gamma   90.00
#
_symmetry.space_group_name_H-M   'P 1'
#
loop_
_entity.id
_entity.type
_entity.pdbx_description
1 polymer ?
#
loop_
_entity_poly.entity_id
_entity_poly.type
_entity_poly.pdbx_seq_one_letter_code
_entity_poly.pdbx_strand_id
1 'polypeptide(L)'
;MANNPNNMNTSEKNSPVMSAKHNPTYPHSTLAKKQRHRTKSQSTTRMTNETVLFAVTGMSPAVLTETIWSLAHEKPPTIPDRVVVITTSIGKNRIEAELFTPTPEYGGLTVWQALRKQILGPNFENDPRINMEDIRVIANCDPKTGRSYPLPDIRTPADNETAADFILEELRRLTENPDIRVVASLAGGRKTMSALLYAAMSLLGRANDRLTHVLVSEPFDNPSLTPKFYFPTPDGALETLHQLPSTGATYSSSDAQLWLADVPYVHLRDLFPKHLGRYPGKFYNLIRAYSRRIQEIMTPPTITLDHQHFILKVNNTPIPLNAREFAIYQFLADRCRSGQAPFCKYSVGTTEFSNWLPNWITQLEKLSRHYESLSKWKDITEEEIRKHLSGIRKKLIKAGLSHLESFLLPQRGNFGINVRVKNPQ
;
A
#
# COMPACT_ATOMS: atom_id res chain seq x y z
N MET A 1 31.60 -46.80 -5.93
CA MET A 1 31.85 -48.22 -5.64
C MET A 1 31.64 -48.40 -4.14
N ALA A 2 30.41 -48.74 -3.74
CA ALA A 2 29.97 -50.09 -3.30
C ALA A 2 30.34 -50.31 -1.81
N ASN A 3 29.50 -50.78 -0.88
CA ASN A 3 28.17 -51.40 -0.93
C ASN A 3 27.56 -51.37 0.51
N ASN A 4 26.23 -51.33 0.59
CA ASN A 4 25.39 -51.76 1.74
C ASN A 4 25.12 -53.30 1.59
N PRO A 5 24.27 -54.08 2.34
CA PRO A 5 23.29 -53.77 3.42
C PRO A 5 23.01 -54.89 4.49
N ASN A 6 21.92 -54.69 5.29
CA ASN A 6 21.04 -55.63 6.04
C ASN A 6 21.55 -56.25 7.37
N ASN A 7 20.74 -56.46 8.44
CA ASN A 7 19.44 -57.14 8.46
C ASN A 7 18.61 -56.90 9.75
N MET A 8 17.31 -57.23 9.67
CA MET A 8 16.24 -57.14 10.68
C MET A 8 16.44 -57.99 11.95
N ASN A 9 15.74 -57.64 13.06
CA ASN A 9 15.03 -58.67 13.83
C ASN A 9 13.85 -58.15 14.68
N THR A 10 12.84 -59.02 14.75
CA THR A 10 11.50 -58.93 15.34
C THR A 10 11.44 -59.21 16.85
N SER A 11 10.40 -58.74 17.54
CA SER A 11 9.88 -59.46 18.72
C SER A 11 8.37 -59.27 18.91
N GLU A 12 7.66 -60.39 18.89
CA GLU A 12 6.25 -60.58 19.22
C GLU A 12 6.04 -60.64 20.75
N LYS A 13 4.88 -60.18 21.24
CA LYS A 13 4.35 -60.53 22.55
C LYS A 13 2.89 -60.99 22.43
N ASN A 14 2.64 -62.22 22.88
CA ASN A 14 1.32 -62.83 23.06
C ASN A 14 0.77 -62.56 24.48
N SER A 15 -0.48 -62.06 24.54
CA SER A 15 -1.70 -62.56 25.25
C SER A 15 -1.60 -63.11 26.70
N PRO A 16 -2.61 -62.95 27.60
CA PRO A 16 -3.94 -63.60 27.40
C PRO A 16 -5.23 -62.97 28.04
N VAL A 17 -6.40 -63.28 27.41
CA VAL A 17 -7.67 -63.84 27.98
C VAL A 17 -8.44 -63.02 29.05
N MET A 18 -9.77 -62.87 29.13
CA MET A 18 -11.01 -63.17 28.37
C MET A 18 -12.16 -62.48 29.16
N SER A 19 -13.21 -62.00 28.51
CA SER A 19 -14.57 -62.54 28.69
C SER A 19 -15.58 -61.82 27.80
N ALA A 20 -16.38 -62.65 27.12
CA ALA A 20 -17.41 -62.34 26.16
C ALA A 20 -18.72 -61.96 26.91
N LYS A 21 -19.77 -61.33 26.38
CA LYS A 21 -20.52 -61.49 25.12
C LYS A 21 -21.68 -60.47 25.19
N HIS A 22 -21.97 -59.72 24.12
CA HIS A 22 -23.30 -59.66 23.48
C HIS A 22 -23.35 -58.62 22.35
N ASN A 23 -23.73 -59.10 21.17
CA ASN A 23 -24.12 -58.34 19.98
C ASN A 23 -25.64 -58.07 20.06
N PRO A 24 -26.23 -57.06 19.37
CA PRO A 24 -26.57 -57.27 17.96
C PRO A 24 -26.65 -56.02 17.04
N THR A 25 -26.93 -56.36 15.78
CA THR A 25 -27.02 -55.64 14.50
C THR A 25 -28.14 -54.59 14.32
N TYR A 26 -27.89 -53.68 13.37
CA TYR A 26 -28.72 -52.59 12.80
C TYR A 26 -30.13 -53.00 12.29
N PRO A 27 -31.08 -52.03 12.16
CA PRO A 27 -31.34 -51.41 10.84
C PRO A 27 -31.76 -49.91 10.85
N HIS A 28 -31.77 -49.30 9.65
CA HIS A 28 -32.08 -47.90 9.30
C HIS A 28 -33.52 -47.43 9.64
N SER A 29 -33.70 -46.15 10.03
CA SER A 29 -34.83 -45.28 9.61
C SER A 29 -34.65 -43.80 10.02
N THR A 30 -35.32 -42.92 9.28
CA THR A 30 -35.20 -41.47 9.22
C THR A 30 -36.26 -40.75 10.09
N LEU A 31 -35.99 -39.49 10.46
CA LEU A 31 -36.87 -38.41 10.97
C LEU A 31 -37.18 -38.34 12.48
N ALA A 32 -36.66 -37.28 13.15
CA ALA A 32 -37.46 -36.31 13.91
C ALA A 32 -36.58 -35.19 14.52
N LYS A 33 -36.99 -33.94 14.30
CA LYS A 33 -36.44 -32.73 14.91
C LYS A 33 -36.56 -32.78 16.43
N LYS A 34 -35.48 -32.48 17.15
CA LYS A 34 -35.54 -31.99 18.55
C LYS A 34 -34.64 -30.78 18.69
N GLN A 35 -35.27 -29.62 18.86
CA GLN A 35 -34.63 -28.37 19.27
C GLN A 35 -33.88 -28.59 20.59
N ARG A 36 -32.59 -28.24 20.61
CA ARG A 36 -31.85 -27.97 21.83
C ARG A 36 -31.35 -26.53 21.76
N HIS A 37 -31.90 -25.71 22.65
CA HIS A 37 -31.44 -24.36 22.94
C HIS A 37 -29.94 -24.40 23.27
N ARG A 38 -29.12 -23.80 22.40
CA ARG A 38 -27.75 -23.44 22.70
C ARG A 38 -27.76 -22.00 23.19
N THR A 39 -27.61 -21.83 24.50
CA THR A 39 -27.27 -20.56 25.14
C THR A 39 -25.96 -20.07 24.53
N LYS A 40 -26.03 -19.09 23.63
CA LYS A 40 -24.86 -18.38 23.13
C LYS A 40 -24.34 -17.52 24.27
N SER A 41 -23.28 -17.99 24.91
CA SER A 41 -22.30 -17.11 25.56
C SER A 41 -21.74 -16.18 24.47
N GLN A 42 -22.35 -15.00 24.32
CA GLN A 42 -21.79 -13.91 23.55
C GLN A 42 -20.58 -13.38 24.30
N SER A 43 -19.42 -13.99 24.04
CA SER A 43 -18.16 -13.28 24.16
C SER A 43 -18.14 -12.27 23.01
N THR A 44 -18.53 -11.03 23.30
CA THR A 44 -18.28 -9.89 22.43
C THR A 44 -16.79 -9.57 22.53
N THR A 45 -15.97 -10.28 21.76
CA THR A 45 -14.59 -9.85 21.49
C THR A 45 -14.70 -8.56 20.69
N ARG A 46 -14.55 -7.42 21.36
CA ARG A 46 -14.39 -6.12 20.71
C ARG A 46 -13.14 -6.27 19.83
N MET A 47 -13.30 -6.28 18.51
CA MET A 47 -12.18 -6.20 17.56
C MET A 47 -11.53 -4.83 17.77
N THR A 48 -10.59 -4.73 18.71
CA THR A 48 -9.83 -3.51 18.94
C THR A 48 -8.74 -3.46 17.89
N ASN A 49 -8.94 -2.64 16.86
CA ASN A 49 -7.85 -2.31 15.95
C ASN A 49 -6.81 -1.51 16.73
N GLU A 50 -5.64 -2.11 16.97
CA GLU A 50 -4.51 -1.50 17.67
C GLU A 50 -4.01 -0.30 16.85
N THR A 51 -3.82 0.87 17.47
CA THR A 51 -3.21 2.04 16.82
C THR A 51 -1.76 2.19 17.23
N VAL A 52 -0.85 2.13 16.26
CA VAL A 52 0.59 2.26 16.48
C VAL A 52 1.08 3.58 15.88
N LEU A 53 1.70 4.42 16.72
CA LEU A 53 2.47 5.56 16.23
C LEU A 53 3.83 5.05 15.75
N PHE A 54 4.12 5.24 14.46
CA PHE A 54 5.39 4.88 13.84
C PHE A 54 6.17 6.13 13.48
N ALA A 55 7.21 6.46 14.23
CA ALA A 55 7.93 7.72 14.08
C ALA A 55 9.39 7.50 13.68
N VAL A 56 9.88 8.31 12.74
CA VAL A 56 11.31 8.54 12.58
C VAL A 56 11.72 9.71 13.46
N THR A 57 12.83 9.61 14.19
CA THR A 57 13.32 10.72 15.00
C THR A 57 14.82 10.97 14.87
N GLY A 58 15.21 12.21 15.12
CA GLY A 58 16.58 12.71 14.98
C GLY A 58 17.08 13.30 16.29
N MET A 59 17.63 14.51 16.20
CA MET A 59 18.21 15.21 17.36
C MET A 59 17.17 15.92 18.25
N SER A 60 15.91 16.00 17.83
CA SER A 60 14.82 16.59 18.62
C SER A 60 13.79 15.51 18.98
N PRO A 61 13.91 14.85 20.14
CA PRO A 61 12.91 13.90 20.62
C PRO A 61 11.54 14.52 20.90
N ALA A 62 11.46 15.85 21.12
CA ALA A 62 10.22 16.58 21.40
C ALA A 62 9.12 16.34 20.36
N VAL A 63 9.49 16.09 19.10
CA VAL A 63 8.52 15.79 18.02
C VAL A 63 7.66 14.56 18.30
N LEU A 64 8.15 13.62 19.14
CA LEU A 64 7.37 12.47 19.58
C LEU A 64 6.24 12.90 20.52
N THR A 65 6.55 13.73 21.51
CA THR A 65 5.59 14.20 22.51
C THR A 65 4.59 15.18 21.88
N GLU A 66 5.05 16.07 21.00
CA GLU A 66 4.22 16.98 20.21
C GLU A 66 3.22 16.22 19.32
N THR A 67 3.67 15.17 18.64
CA THR A 67 2.81 14.36 17.77
C THR A 67 1.73 13.65 18.60
N ILE A 68 2.11 13.00 19.70
CA ILE A 68 1.17 12.26 20.56
C ILE A 68 0.16 13.21 21.22
N TRP A 69 0.63 14.36 21.69
CA TRP A 69 -0.22 15.42 22.23
C TRP A 69 -1.28 15.84 21.20
N SER A 70 -0.84 16.15 19.98
CA SER A 70 -1.75 16.60 18.92
C SER A 70 -2.77 15.53 18.55
N LEU A 71 -2.35 14.26 18.43
CA LEU A 71 -3.24 13.13 18.17
C LEU A 71 -4.30 12.96 19.27
N ALA A 72 -3.91 13.10 20.53
CA ALA A 72 -4.84 12.99 21.67
C ALA A 72 -5.86 14.14 21.73
N HIS A 73 -5.59 15.28 21.07
CA HIS A 73 -6.47 16.44 21.04
C HIS A 73 -7.30 16.54 19.74
N GLU A 74 -7.21 15.56 18.86
CA GLU A 74 -8.11 15.44 17.72
C GLU A 74 -9.57 15.20 18.15
N LYS A 75 -10.50 15.35 17.20
CA LYS A 75 -11.92 15.04 17.40
C LYS A 75 -12.37 14.03 16.33
N PRO A 76 -12.54 12.75 16.67
CA PRO A 76 -12.30 12.12 17.97
C PRO A 76 -10.79 11.99 18.30
N PRO A 77 -10.42 11.89 19.59
CA PRO A 77 -9.04 11.65 20.01
C PRO A 77 -8.46 10.35 19.42
N THR A 78 -7.23 10.43 18.92
CA THR A 78 -6.44 9.26 18.53
C THR A 78 -5.36 9.04 19.58
N ILE A 79 -5.51 8.02 20.44
CA ILE A 79 -4.48 7.69 21.45
C ILE A 79 -3.76 6.42 20.99
N PRO A 80 -2.45 6.48 20.65
CA PRO A 80 -1.71 5.29 20.27
C PRO A 80 -1.62 4.28 21.41
N ASP A 81 -1.84 3.00 21.11
CA ASP A 81 -1.60 1.91 22.06
C ASP A 81 -0.10 1.74 22.33
N ARG A 82 0.72 1.87 21.30
CA ARG A 82 2.17 1.85 21.40
C ARG A 82 2.86 2.74 20.38
N VAL A 83 4.12 3.07 20.67
CA VAL A 83 4.97 3.95 19.88
C VAL A 83 6.21 3.18 19.45
N VAL A 84 6.42 3.09 18.14
CA VAL A 84 7.61 2.50 17.52
C VAL A 84 8.44 3.63 16.95
N VAL A 85 9.67 3.79 17.45
CA VAL A 85 10.58 4.85 17.02
C VAL A 85 11.78 4.27 16.30
N ILE A 86 12.07 4.81 15.11
CA ILE A 86 13.26 4.51 14.32
C ILE A 86 14.22 5.69 14.37
N THR A 87 15.47 5.42 14.72
CA THR A 87 16.50 6.46 14.83
C THR A 87 17.93 5.90 14.71
N THR A 88 18.93 6.78 14.79
CA THR A 88 20.35 6.41 14.87
C THR A 88 20.77 6.22 16.33
N SER A 89 21.96 5.69 16.60
CA SER A 89 22.40 5.47 17.98
C SER A 89 22.52 6.79 18.78
N ILE A 90 22.93 7.89 18.14
CA ILE A 90 22.92 9.21 18.77
C ILE A 90 21.50 9.67 19.10
N GLY A 91 20.54 9.45 18.20
CA GLY A 91 19.14 9.78 18.43
C GLY A 91 18.52 8.96 19.56
N LYS A 92 18.85 7.66 19.66
CA LYS A 92 18.45 6.82 20.81
C LYS A 92 18.94 7.40 22.13
N ASN A 93 20.22 7.73 22.22
CA ASN A 93 20.79 8.33 23.45
C ASN A 93 20.10 9.65 23.80
N ARG A 94 19.70 10.44 22.79
CA ARG A 94 18.95 11.68 23.00
C ARG A 94 17.54 11.44 23.52
N ILE A 95 16.82 10.47 22.99
CA ILE A 95 15.50 10.07 23.49
C ILE A 95 15.60 9.64 24.95
N GLU A 96 16.57 8.78 25.28
CA GLU A 96 16.77 8.29 26.64
C GLU A 96 17.09 9.44 27.61
N ALA A 97 18.02 10.33 27.23
CA ALA A 97 18.40 11.45 28.05
C ALA A 97 17.25 12.46 28.25
N GLU A 98 16.50 12.79 27.20
CA GLU A 98 15.54 13.90 27.21
C GLU A 98 14.13 13.46 27.63
N LEU A 99 13.68 12.25 27.23
CA LEU A 99 12.31 11.81 27.48
C LEU A 99 12.16 10.86 28.68
N PHE A 100 13.24 10.17 29.07
CA PHE A 100 13.21 9.13 30.11
C PHE A 100 14.07 9.44 31.35
N THR A 101 14.67 10.63 31.43
CA THR A 101 15.30 11.11 32.66
C THR A 101 14.29 11.92 33.48
N PRO A 102 14.11 11.63 34.77
CA PRO A 102 13.29 12.46 35.66
C PRO A 102 13.78 13.90 35.70
N THR A 103 12.88 14.88 35.65
CA THR A 103 13.24 16.30 35.73
C THR A 103 12.43 17.06 36.78
N PRO A 104 13.00 18.12 37.40
CA PRO A 104 12.28 18.93 38.38
C PRO A 104 11.05 19.63 37.80
N GLU A 105 11.10 20.04 36.54
CA GLU A 105 10.01 20.74 35.83
C GLU A 105 8.75 19.88 35.76
N TYR A 106 8.91 18.56 35.74
CA TYR A 106 7.81 17.60 35.74
C TYR A 106 7.58 16.94 37.11
N GLY A 107 8.01 17.58 38.20
CA GLY A 107 7.78 17.10 39.57
C GLY A 107 8.47 15.76 39.87
N GLY A 108 9.64 15.51 39.26
CA GLY A 108 10.38 14.26 39.40
C GLY A 108 9.87 13.13 38.52
N LEU A 109 8.89 13.37 37.65
CA LEU A 109 8.54 12.47 36.57
C LEU A 109 9.47 12.68 35.37
N THR A 110 9.57 11.67 34.52
CA THR A 110 10.13 11.82 33.17
C THR A 110 9.15 12.59 32.27
N VAL A 111 9.64 13.26 31.22
CA VAL A 111 8.78 13.93 30.23
C VAL A 111 7.73 12.95 29.66
N TRP A 112 8.14 11.70 29.40
CA TRP A 112 7.24 10.67 28.88
C TRP A 112 6.12 10.30 29.86
N GLN A 113 6.44 10.15 31.15
CA GLN A 113 5.44 9.90 32.19
C GLN A 113 4.51 11.09 32.37
N ALA A 114 5.03 12.33 32.33
CA ALA A 114 4.22 13.54 32.41
C ALA A 114 3.22 13.62 31.25
N LEU A 115 3.66 13.34 30.01
CA LEU A 115 2.78 13.26 28.85
C LEU A 115 1.69 12.19 29.04
N ARG A 116 2.07 10.99 29.49
CA ARG A 116 1.11 9.90 29.75
C ARG A 116 0.09 10.29 30.80
N LYS A 117 0.52 10.91 31.91
CA LYS A 117 -0.36 11.40 32.96
C LYS A 117 -1.35 12.46 32.43
N GLN A 118 -0.87 13.37 31.59
CA GLN A 118 -1.71 14.43 31.04
C GLN A 118 -2.77 13.90 30.06
N ILE A 119 -2.43 12.89 29.25
CA ILE A 119 -3.35 12.33 28.24
C ILE A 119 -4.26 11.24 28.81
N LEU A 120 -3.74 10.37 29.67
CA LEU A 120 -4.45 9.18 30.19
C LEU A 120 -5.08 9.43 31.57
N GLY A 121 -4.77 10.56 32.21
CA GLY A 121 -5.30 10.94 33.51
C GLY A 121 -4.58 10.31 34.71
N PRO A 122 -5.17 10.37 35.92
CA PRO A 122 -4.49 10.01 37.17
C PRO A 122 -4.11 8.53 37.26
N ASN A 123 -4.79 7.64 36.55
CA ASN A 123 -4.52 6.19 36.56
C ASN A 123 -3.60 5.74 35.42
N PHE A 124 -2.83 6.65 34.80
CA PHE A 124 -1.99 6.37 33.63
C PHE A 124 -0.99 5.21 33.83
N GLU A 125 -0.56 4.95 35.06
CA GLU A 125 0.37 3.86 35.40
C GLU A 125 -0.22 2.47 35.11
N ASN A 126 -1.54 2.33 35.19
CA ASN A 126 -2.26 1.09 34.91
C ASN A 126 -2.81 1.01 33.47
N ASP A 127 -2.60 2.05 32.66
CA ASP A 127 -3.04 2.10 31.27
C ASP A 127 -1.87 1.74 30.34
N PRO A 128 -1.97 0.68 29.52
CA PRO A 128 -0.86 0.23 28.68
C PRO A 128 -0.60 1.14 27.47
N ARG A 129 -1.45 2.13 27.19
CA ARG A 129 -1.35 2.97 26.00
C ARG A 129 -0.18 3.95 26.09
N ILE A 130 0.24 4.46 24.94
CA ILE A 130 1.41 5.35 24.79
C ILE A 130 2.68 4.64 25.32
N ASN A 131 2.73 3.32 25.15
CA ASN A 131 3.91 2.54 25.49
C ASN A 131 4.98 2.71 24.41
N MET A 132 6.13 3.29 24.76
CA MET A 132 7.28 3.33 23.86
C MET A 132 7.92 1.94 23.84
N GLU A 133 7.95 1.30 22.67
CA GLU A 133 8.73 0.09 22.50
C GLU A 133 10.24 0.36 22.56
N ASP A 134 11.03 -0.70 22.65
CA ASP A 134 12.48 -0.63 22.47
C ASP A 134 12.82 0.17 21.21
N ILE A 135 13.64 1.21 21.37
CA ILE A 135 14.00 2.12 20.28
C ILE A 135 14.71 1.33 19.18
N ARG A 136 14.17 1.39 17.95
CA ARG A 136 14.69 0.68 16.79
C ARG A 136 15.85 1.47 16.18
N VAL A 137 17.06 1.04 16.51
CA VAL A 137 18.28 1.69 16.02
C VAL A 137 18.67 1.15 14.67
N ILE A 138 18.79 2.04 13.68
CA ILE A 138 19.26 1.70 12.34
C ILE A 138 20.69 1.16 12.47
N ALA A 139 20.91 -0.05 11.96
CA ALA A 139 22.20 -0.71 11.98
C ALA A 139 22.56 -1.20 10.58
N ASN A 140 23.85 -1.11 10.25
CA ASN A 140 24.39 -1.67 9.01
C ASN A 140 25.08 -3.00 9.29
N CYS A 141 24.90 -3.98 8.40
CA CYS A 141 25.66 -5.23 8.45
C CYS A 141 27.04 -5.00 7.82
N ASP A 142 28.10 -5.25 8.58
CA ASP A 142 29.46 -5.26 8.04
C ASP A 142 29.79 -6.67 7.54
N PRO A 143 29.88 -6.89 6.21
CA PRO A 143 30.16 -8.21 5.65
C PRO A 143 31.56 -8.72 5.99
N LYS A 144 32.50 -7.84 6.38
CA LYS A 144 33.86 -8.26 6.75
C LYS A 144 33.89 -8.93 8.12
N THR A 145 33.08 -8.45 9.04
CA THR A 145 33.01 -8.96 10.42
C THR A 145 31.81 -9.89 10.65
N GLY A 146 30.84 -9.90 9.74
CA GLY A 146 29.60 -10.67 9.87
C GLY A 146 28.69 -10.16 10.99
N ARG A 147 28.84 -8.90 11.40
CA ARG A 147 28.11 -8.29 12.51
C ARG A 147 27.38 -7.04 12.08
N SER A 148 26.27 -6.74 12.74
CA SER A 148 25.57 -5.47 12.59
C SER A 148 26.08 -4.43 13.57
N TYR A 149 26.28 -3.21 13.09
CA TYR A 149 26.72 -2.07 13.89
C TYR A 149 25.70 -0.94 13.81
N PRO A 150 25.27 -0.38 14.96
CA PRO A 150 24.41 0.79 14.99
C PRO A 150 25.05 1.96 14.24
N LEU A 151 24.28 2.61 13.38
CA LEU A 151 24.72 3.84 12.72
C LEU A 151 24.64 5.00 13.71
N PRO A 152 25.72 5.78 13.92
CA PRO A 152 25.66 6.99 14.74
C PRO A 152 24.87 8.11 14.07
N ASP A 153 24.98 8.21 12.74
CA ASP A 153 24.31 9.21 11.92
C ASP A 153 24.18 8.69 10.47
N ILE A 154 23.31 9.31 9.65
CA ILE A 154 23.10 8.96 8.24
C ILE A 154 23.75 10.03 7.37
N ARG A 155 24.97 9.80 6.89
CA ARG A 155 25.76 10.83 6.18
C ARG A 155 26.12 10.44 4.76
N THR A 156 26.21 9.16 4.46
CA THR A 156 26.62 8.63 3.17
C THR A 156 25.45 8.07 2.37
N PRO A 157 25.58 7.86 1.05
CA PRO A 157 24.59 7.15 0.26
C PRO A 157 24.31 5.74 0.81
N ALA A 158 25.34 5.00 1.24
CA ALA A 158 25.19 3.67 1.83
C ALA A 158 24.39 3.68 3.15
N ASP A 159 24.59 4.72 3.99
CA ASP A 159 23.78 4.89 5.20
C ASP A 159 22.30 5.15 4.85
N ASN A 160 22.05 5.93 3.79
CA ASN A 160 20.68 6.20 3.33
C ASN A 160 20.00 4.93 2.79
N GLU A 161 20.72 4.10 2.03
CA GLU A 161 20.20 2.80 1.57
C GLU A 161 19.86 1.88 2.75
N THR A 162 20.74 1.84 3.76
CA THR A 162 20.53 1.08 5.00
C THR A 162 19.30 1.58 5.75
N ALA A 163 19.16 2.90 5.90
CA ALA A 163 18.01 3.52 6.54
C ALA A 163 16.70 3.23 5.78
N ALA A 164 16.73 3.26 4.45
CA ALA A 164 15.58 2.96 3.60
C ALA A 164 15.09 1.52 3.78
N ASP A 165 16.03 0.56 3.75
CA ASP A 165 15.74 -0.86 3.98
C ASP A 165 15.18 -1.08 5.39
N PHE A 166 15.78 -0.44 6.41
CA PHE A 166 15.35 -0.58 7.81
C PHE A 166 13.96 0.01 8.07
N ILE A 167 13.68 1.22 7.58
CA ILE A 167 12.36 1.87 7.70
C ILE A 167 11.29 1.03 7.02
N LEU A 168 11.58 0.51 5.82
CA LEU A 168 10.65 -0.34 5.09
C LEU A 168 10.29 -1.60 5.88
N GLU A 169 11.28 -2.28 6.45
CA GLU A 169 11.07 -3.55 7.12
C GLU A 169 10.29 -3.39 8.44
N GLU A 170 10.63 -2.38 9.23
CA GLU A 170 9.88 -2.09 10.45
C GLU A 170 8.43 -1.65 10.14
N LEU A 171 8.21 -0.86 9.08
CA LEU A 171 6.86 -0.50 8.64
C LEU A 171 6.09 -1.71 8.11
N ARG A 172 6.77 -2.59 7.36
CA ARG A 172 6.19 -3.84 6.82
C ARG A 172 5.66 -4.72 7.95
N ARG A 173 6.43 -4.90 9.03
CA ARG A 173 6.01 -5.69 10.21
C ARG A 173 4.66 -5.23 10.76
N LEU A 174 4.39 -3.93 10.75
CA LEU A 174 3.12 -3.37 11.23
C LEU A 174 2.01 -3.49 10.19
N THR A 175 2.30 -3.14 8.94
CA THR A 175 1.30 -3.08 7.86
C THR A 175 0.91 -4.44 7.29
N GLU A 176 1.63 -5.52 7.63
CA GLU A 176 1.25 -6.91 7.31
C GLU A 176 0.15 -7.45 8.25
N ASN A 177 0.00 -6.88 9.45
CA ASN A 177 -1.07 -7.25 10.37
C ASN A 177 -2.33 -6.38 10.12
N PRO A 178 -3.45 -6.96 9.66
CA PRO A 178 -4.68 -6.19 9.39
C PRO A 178 -5.32 -5.56 10.63
N ASP A 179 -5.04 -6.08 11.83
CA ASP A 179 -5.60 -5.58 13.09
C ASP A 179 -4.82 -4.39 13.66
N ILE A 180 -3.68 -4.04 13.06
CA ILE A 180 -2.91 -2.84 13.38
C ILE A 180 -3.33 -1.72 12.44
N ARG A 181 -3.49 -0.51 12.96
CA ARG A 181 -3.54 0.75 12.22
C ARG A 181 -2.28 1.54 12.48
N VAL A 182 -1.59 1.99 11.43
CA VAL A 182 -0.37 2.79 11.54
C VAL A 182 -0.71 4.27 11.42
N VAL A 183 -0.21 5.07 12.36
CA VAL A 183 -0.10 6.53 12.23
C VAL A 183 1.38 6.85 12.15
N ALA A 184 1.88 7.21 10.97
CA ALA A 184 3.29 7.45 10.73
C ALA A 184 3.63 8.94 10.88
N SER A 185 4.69 9.29 11.62
CA SER A 185 5.11 10.70 11.81
C SER A 185 6.38 11.03 11.02
N LEU A 186 6.30 12.07 10.18
CA LEU A 186 7.41 12.61 9.38
C LEU A 186 8.27 13.63 10.14
N ALA A 187 7.90 14.01 11.36
CA ALA A 187 8.39 15.20 12.03
C ALA A 187 9.82 15.12 12.58
N GLY A 188 10.52 13.99 12.48
CA GLY A 188 11.86 13.83 13.03
C GLY A 188 12.87 13.17 12.10
N GLY A 189 14.16 13.29 12.46
CA GLY A 189 15.27 12.70 11.72
C GLY A 189 15.95 13.67 10.76
N ARG A 190 16.93 13.16 10.00
CA ARG A 190 17.39 13.87 8.81
C ARG A 190 16.25 13.95 7.81
N LYS A 191 16.14 15.04 7.05
CA LYS A 191 15.09 15.25 6.02
C LYS A 191 14.92 14.04 5.09
N THR A 192 16.02 13.34 4.79
CA THR A 192 15.98 12.11 4.00
C THR A 192 15.22 10.97 4.66
N MET A 193 15.29 10.79 5.99
CA MET A 193 14.50 9.77 6.70
C MET A 193 13.00 10.00 6.54
N SER A 194 12.54 11.25 6.64
CA SER A 194 11.13 11.60 6.40
C SER A 194 10.73 11.31 4.95
N ALA A 195 11.59 11.63 3.97
CA ALA A 195 11.36 11.28 2.57
C ALA A 195 11.28 9.76 2.32
N LEU A 196 12.15 8.99 2.98
CA LEU A 196 12.17 7.53 2.91
C LEU A 196 10.92 6.93 3.56
N LEU A 197 10.47 7.45 4.71
CA LEU A 197 9.22 7.04 5.35
C LEU A 197 8.01 7.34 4.46
N TYR A 198 7.93 8.52 3.86
CA TYR A 198 6.87 8.86 2.91
C TYR A 198 6.81 7.85 1.74
N ALA A 199 7.97 7.52 1.17
CA ALA A 199 8.05 6.54 0.09
C ALA A 199 7.68 5.13 0.57
N ALA A 200 8.10 4.71 1.76
CA ALA A 200 7.71 3.43 2.35
C ALA A 200 6.20 3.35 2.60
N MET A 201 5.57 4.42 3.10
CA MET A 201 4.13 4.53 3.26
C MET A 201 3.40 4.47 1.92
N SER A 202 3.92 5.10 0.87
CA SER A 202 3.34 4.98 -0.48
C SER A 202 3.37 3.55 -1.02
N LEU A 203 4.35 2.75 -0.62
CA LEU A 203 4.52 1.36 -1.06
C LEU A 203 3.75 0.36 -0.20
N LEU A 204 3.63 0.58 1.11
CA LEU A 204 3.13 -0.40 2.08
C LEU A 204 1.89 0.04 2.87
N GLY A 205 1.66 1.35 3.01
CA GLY A 205 0.54 1.91 3.75
C GLY A 205 -0.80 1.50 3.16
N ARG A 206 -1.78 1.29 4.03
CA ARG A 206 -3.15 0.89 3.70
C ARG A 206 -4.09 2.08 3.76
N ALA A 207 -5.32 1.88 3.30
CA ALA A 207 -6.37 2.90 3.29
C ALA A 207 -6.73 3.49 4.67
N ASN A 208 -6.54 2.74 5.75
CA ASN A 208 -6.81 3.18 7.11
C ASN A 208 -5.58 3.70 7.86
N ASP A 209 -4.39 3.57 7.28
CA ASP A 209 -3.17 4.13 7.85
C ASP A 209 -3.11 5.64 7.58
N ARG A 210 -2.37 6.38 8.40
CA ARG A 210 -2.18 7.83 8.29
C ARG A 210 -0.70 8.17 8.19
N LEU A 211 -0.40 9.23 7.46
CA LEU A 211 0.91 9.86 7.45
C LEU A 211 0.73 11.29 7.93
N THR A 212 1.42 11.67 9.00
CA THR A 212 1.20 12.94 9.69
C THR A 212 2.49 13.74 9.84
N HIS A 213 2.35 15.05 9.98
CA HIS A 213 3.44 15.94 10.32
C HIS A 213 2.93 16.96 11.35
N VAL A 214 3.60 17.03 12.50
CA VAL A 214 3.28 18.03 13.53
C VAL A 214 4.05 19.32 13.24
N LEU A 215 3.38 20.45 13.43
CA LEU A 215 3.92 21.79 13.36
C LEU A 215 3.70 22.45 14.72
N VAL A 216 4.71 23.17 15.20
CA VAL A 216 4.70 23.85 16.49
C VAL A 216 4.87 25.34 16.25
N SER A 217 4.08 26.18 16.93
CA SER A 217 4.20 27.63 16.82
C SER A 217 5.52 28.14 17.40
N GLU A 218 6.09 29.19 16.79
CA GLU A 218 7.17 29.95 17.43
C GLU A 218 6.70 30.51 18.79
N PRO A 219 7.58 30.58 19.81
CA PRO A 219 8.99 30.19 19.80
C PRO A 219 9.23 28.72 20.22
N PHE A 220 8.16 27.92 20.38
CA PHE A 220 8.23 26.59 20.99
C PHE A 220 8.92 25.54 20.13
N ASP A 221 9.08 25.81 18.83
CA ASP A 221 9.90 25.03 17.90
C ASP A 221 11.41 25.30 18.02
N ASN A 222 11.81 26.29 18.82
CA ASN A 222 13.21 26.69 18.96
C ASN A 222 13.98 25.76 19.91
N PRO A 223 15.04 25.08 19.45
CA PRO A 223 15.79 24.12 20.27
C PRO A 223 16.63 24.76 21.39
N SER A 224 16.76 26.09 21.41
CA SER A 224 17.49 26.84 22.44
C SER A 224 16.66 27.23 23.66
N LEU A 225 15.34 26.95 23.64
CA LEU A 225 14.50 27.18 24.81
C LEU A 225 15.02 26.43 26.03
N THR A 226 15.04 27.12 27.17
CA THR A 226 15.51 26.56 28.44
C THR A 226 14.45 26.78 29.52
N PRO A 227 13.88 25.71 30.11
CA PRO A 227 13.94 24.32 29.65
C PRO A 227 13.35 24.15 28.24
N LYS A 228 13.66 23.03 27.56
CA LYS A 228 13.11 22.73 26.24
C LYS A 228 11.59 22.55 26.30
N PHE A 229 10.92 22.90 25.21
CA PHE A 229 9.50 22.58 25.01
C PHE A 229 9.33 21.13 24.55
N TYR A 230 8.25 20.48 25.01
CA TYR A 230 7.91 19.10 24.65
C TYR A 230 6.44 18.92 24.31
N PHE A 231 5.53 19.48 25.10
CA PHE A 231 4.10 19.50 24.82
C PHE A 231 3.42 20.58 25.69
N PRO A 232 2.24 21.08 25.30
CA PRO A 232 1.48 22.03 26.10
C PRO A 232 1.05 21.46 27.45
N THR A 233 1.17 22.25 28.53
CA THR A 233 0.71 21.89 29.88
C THR A 233 -0.36 22.88 30.39
N PRO A 234 -1.64 22.72 30.01
CA PRO A 234 -2.69 23.62 30.47
C PRO A 234 -2.92 23.51 32.00
N ASP A 235 -2.76 24.64 32.69
CA ASP A 235 -3.02 25.02 34.09
C ASP A 235 -2.96 24.00 35.24
N GLY A 236 -2.23 24.39 36.29
CA GLY A 236 -2.54 24.03 37.69
C GLY A 236 -1.56 23.10 38.41
N ALA A 237 -0.72 22.34 37.70
CA ALA A 237 0.23 21.43 38.36
C ALA A 237 1.61 21.26 37.68
N LEU A 238 1.76 21.62 36.40
CA LEU A 238 2.97 21.38 35.60
C LEU A 238 3.27 22.55 34.65
N GLU A 239 2.92 23.78 35.05
CA GLU A 239 3.23 24.96 34.23
C GLU A 239 4.75 25.09 34.11
N THR A 240 5.25 24.98 32.88
CA THR A 240 6.68 25.12 32.58
C THR A 240 6.88 26.44 31.82
N LEU A 241 7.73 27.30 32.37
CA LEU A 241 8.12 28.56 31.75
C LEU A 241 9.42 28.37 30.98
N HIS A 242 9.41 28.72 29.69
CA HIS A 242 10.55 28.60 28.78
C HIS A 242 11.19 29.95 28.56
N GLN A 243 12.51 30.04 28.79
CA GLN A 243 13.28 31.23 28.46
C GLN A 243 13.93 31.08 27.08
N LEU A 244 13.86 32.12 26.26
CA LEU A 244 14.56 32.21 24.99
C LEU A 244 15.86 33.01 25.18
N PRO A 245 17.06 32.37 25.18
CA PRO A 245 18.30 33.04 25.59
C PRO A 245 18.68 34.25 24.74
N SER A 246 18.30 34.27 23.46
CA SER A 246 18.61 35.36 22.54
C SER A 246 17.89 36.67 22.85
N THR A 247 16.74 36.60 23.53
CA THR A 247 15.88 37.77 23.83
C THR A 247 15.64 37.98 25.32
N GLY A 248 15.85 36.95 26.15
CA GLY A 248 15.46 36.93 27.55
C GLY A 248 13.95 36.82 27.78
N ALA A 249 13.15 36.70 26.71
CA ALA A 249 11.70 36.55 26.82
C ALA A 249 11.34 35.19 27.43
N THR A 250 10.25 35.19 28.22
CA THR A 250 9.72 34.00 28.91
C THR A 250 8.34 33.68 28.34
N TYR A 251 8.10 32.39 28.06
CA TYR A 251 6.87 31.89 27.43
C TYR A 251 6.30 30.73 28.25
N SER A 252 4.99 30.64 28.43
CA SER A 252 4.37 29.50 29.11
C SER A 252 4.11 28.35 28.14
N SER A 253 4.34 27.11 28.56
CA SER A 253 3.99 25.92 27.77
C SER A 253 2.54 25.91 27.29
N SER A 254 1.61 26.52 28.03
CA SER A 254 0.19 26.59 27.69
C SER A 254 -0.09 27.45 26.45
N ASP A 255 0.80 28.38 26.10
CA ASP A 255 0.62 29.28 24.96
C ASP A 255 0.96 28.61 23.61
N ALA A 256 1.56 27.41 23.65
CA ALA A 256 1.98 26.69 22.47
C ALA A 256 0.81 26.18 21.63
N GLN A 257 0.82 26.52 20.35
CA GLN A 257 -0.14 26.01 19.37
C GLN A 257 0.50 24.93 18.52
N LEU A 258 -0.15 23.76 18.50
CA LEU A 258 0.29 22.61 17.71
C LEU A 258 -0.74 22.31 16.62
N TRP A 259 -0.25 22.05 15.41
CA TRP A 259 -1.08 21.61 14.29
C TRP A 259 -0.59 20.26 13.79
N LEU A 260 -1.51 19.29 13.68
CA LEU A 260 -1.24 18.01 13.06
C LEU A 260 -1.81 18.00 11.65
N ALA A 261 -0.93 17.94 10.65
CA ALA A 261 -1.32 17.84 9.26
C ALA A 261 -1.28 16.39 8.79
N ASP A 262 -2.36 15.93 8.16
CA ASP A 262 -2.35 14.70 7.36
C ASP A 262 -1.66 14.98 6.02
N VAL A 263 -0.58 14.25 5.76
CA VAL A 263 0.19 14.32 4.52
C VAL A 263 -0.39 13.28 3.55
N PRO A 264 -0.99 13.69 2.43
CA PRO A 264 -1.55 12.74 1.47
C PRO A 264 -0.43 11.93 0.82
N TYR A 265 -0.68 10.65 0.59
CA TYR A 265 0.22 9.75 -0.14
C TYR A 265 -0.58 8.79 -1.03
N VAL A 266 0.08 8.21 -2.04
CA VAL A 266 -0.56 7.29 -2.99
C VAL A 266 -0.44 5.86 -2.47
N HIS A 267 -1.57 5.15 -2.36
CA HIS A 267 -1.59 3.75 -1.91
C HIS A 267 -1.23 2.79 -3.06
N LEU A 268 0.06 2.73 -3.41
CA LEU A 268 0.50 1.86 -4.51
C LEU A 268 0.30 0.37 -4.17
N ARG A 269 0.27 0.02 -2.87
CA ARG A 269 -0.03 -1.32 -2.37
C ARG A 269 -1.30 -1.92 -3.00
N ASP A 270 -2.34 -1.11 -3.14
CA ASP A 270 -3.66 -1.53 -3.62
C ASP A 270 -3.65 -1.89 -5.12
N LEU A 271 -2.70 -1.38 -5.88
CA LEU A 271 -2.53 -1.70 -7.30
C LEU A 271 -1.88 -3.08 -7.52
N PHE A 272 -1.20 -3.64 -6.51
CA PHE A 272 -0.40 -4.85 -6.65
C PHE A 272 -0.61 -5.92 -5.55
N PRO A 273 -1.87 -6.26 -5.19
CA PRO A 273 -2.18 -7.13 -4.05
C PRO A 273 -1.59 -8.55 -4.18
N LYS A 274 -1.49 -9.07 -5.42
CA LYS A 274 -0.97 -10.43 -5.70
C LYS A 274 0.55 -10.58 -5.54
N HIS A 275 1.29 -9.47 -5.42
CA HIS A 275 2.75 -9.49 -5.26
C HIS A 275 3.20 -9.15 -3.84
N LEU A 276 2.26 -8.88 -2.93
CA LEU A 276 2.53 -8.71 -1.50
C LEU A 276 2.99 -10.01 -0.82
N GLY A 277 2.81 -11.17 -1.46
CA GLY A 277 3.28 -12.47 -0.98
C GLY A 277 4.73 -12.83 -1.35
N ARG A 278 5.49 -11.92 -1.99
CA ARG A 278 6.94 -12.08 -2.20
C ARG A 278 7.66 -10.90 -1.55
N TYR A 279 8.40 -11.19 -0.47
CA TYR A 279 9.27 -10.21 0.18
C TYR A 279 10.35 -9.74 -0.83
N PRO A 280 10.33 -8.48 -1.28
CA PRO A 280 11.39 -7.95 -2.15
C PRO A 280 12.73 -7.81 -1.41
N GLY A 281 12.73 -8.02 -0.08
CA GLY A 281 13.83 -7.83 0.84
C GLY A 281 14.13 -6.34 1.05
N LYS A 282 14.59 -5.68 -0.01
CA LYS A 282 15.12 -4.31 0.02
C LYS A 282 14.16 -3.28 -0.55
N PHE A 283 14.27 -2.05 -0.07
CA PHE A 283 13.51 -0.88 -0.48
C PHE A 283 13.63 -0.60 -1.98
N TYR A 284 14.85 -0.53 -2.50
CA TYR A 284 15.06 -0.25 -3.93
C TYR A 284 14.56 -1.39 -4.84
N ASN A 285 14.57 -2.63 -4.36
CA ASN A 285 14.01 -3.76 -5.11
C ASN A 285 12.49 -3.62 -5.22
N LEU A 286 11.82 -3.18 -4.14
CA LEU A 286 10.38 -2.92 -4.14
C LEU A 286 10.03 -1.78 -5.10
N ILE A 287 10.76 -0.66 -5.06
CA ILE A 287 10.58 0.44 -6.01
C ILE A 287 10.72 -0.07 -7.46
N ARG A 288 11.81 -0.78 -7.76
CA ARG A 288 12.07 -1.30 -9.11
C ARG A 288 10.96 -2.24 -9.59
N ALA A 289 10.44 -3.09 -8.71
CA ALA A 289 9.35 -3.99 -9.04
C ALA A 289 8.07 -3.22 -9.38
N TYR A 290 7.73 -2.20 -8.58
CA TYR A 290 6.58 -1.33 -8.81
C TYR A 290 6.74 -0.53 -10.10
N SER A 291 7.89 0.10 -10.32
CA SER A 291 8.18 0.86 -11.54
C SER A 291 8.06 -0.01 -12.80
N ARG A 292 8.64 -1.22 -12.79
CA ARG A 292 8.50 -2.17 -13.91
C ARG A 292 7.03 -2.52 -14.16
N ARG A 293 6.27 -2.75 -13.10
CA ARG A 293 4.85 -3.14 -13.24
C ARG A 293 3.99 -2.00 -13.75
N ILE A 294 4.24 -0.77 -13.30
CA ILE A 294 3.60 0.43 -13.84
C ILE A 294 3.93 0.56 -15.33
N GLN A 295 5.21 0.36 -15.72
CA GLN A 295 5.60 0.36 -17.13
C GLN A 295 4.88 -0.73 -17.94
N GLU A 296 4.71 -1.94 -17.41
CA GLU A 296 3.95 -3.01 -18.07
C GLU A 296 2.49 -2.61 -18.30
N ILE A 297 1.84 -1.95 -17.34
CA ILE A 297 0.47 -1.43 -17.49
C ILE A 297 0.42 -0.29 -18.51
N MET A 298 1.48 0.53 -18.59
CA MET A 298 1.59 1.65 -19.52
C MET A 298 2.13 1.27 -20.91
N THR A 299 2.51 0.01 -21.14
CA THR A 299 3.02 -0.42 -22.43
C THR A 299 1.86 -0.78 -23.37
N PRO A 300 1.86 -0.29 -24.63
CA PRO A 300 0.86 -0.67 -25.62
C PRO A 300 0.72 -2.19 -25.75
N PRO A 301 -0.50 -2.75 -25.66
CA PRO A 301 -0.72 -4.17 -25.77
C PRO A 301 -0.40 -4.65 -27.20
N THR A 302 -0.08 -5.93 -27.32
CA THR A 302 0.07 -6.55 -28.65
C THR A 302 -1.30 -7.01 -29.13
N ILE A 303 -1.63 -6.73 -30.39
CA ILE A 303 -2.86 -7.20 -31.02
C ILE A 303 -2.59 -8.03 -32.27
N THR A 304 -3.48 -8.97 -32.56
CA THR A 304 -3.56 -9.71 -33.82
C THR A 304 -5.02 -9.77 -34.26
N LEU A 305 -5.27 -9.59 -35.55
CA LEU A 305 -6.62 -9.68 -36.12
C LEU A 305 -6.75 -11.00 -36.89
N ASP A 306 -7.70 -11.83 -36.46
CA ASP A 306 -8.08 -13.06 -37.15
C ASP A 306 -9.19 -12.74 -38.15
N HIS A 307 -8.82 -12.67 -39.43
CA HIS A 307 -9.73 -12.30 -40.52
C HIS A 307 -10.76 -13.38 -40.83
N GLN A 308 -10.49 -14.65 -40.50
CA GLN A 308 -11.42 -15.74 -40.75
C GLN A 308 -12.55 -15.73 -39.72
N HIS A 309 -12.22 -15.49 -38.45
CA HIS A 309 -13.16 -15.57 -37.34
C HIS A 309 -13.64 -14.21 -36.81
N PHE A 310 -13.10 -13.09 -37.36
CA PHE A 310 -13.38 -11.73 -36.91
C PHE A 310 -13.05 -11.52 -35.42
N ILE A 311 -11.93 -12.10 -34.99
CA ILE A 311 -11.48 -12.05 -33.61
C ILE A 311 -10.33 -11.06 -33.50
N LEU A 312 -10.48 -10.08 -32.61
CA LEU A 312 -9.37 -9.29 -32.11
C LEU A 312 -8.72 -10.05 -30.95
N LYS A 313 -7.50 -10.55 -31.16
CA LYS A 313 -6.69 -11.12 -30.08
C LYS A 313 -5.89 -10.00 -29.44
N VAL A 314 -6.16 -9.68 -28.17
CA VAL A 314 -5.36 -8.73 -27.37
C VAL A 314 -4.49 -9.55 -26.43
N ASN A 315 -3.18 -9.51 -26.65
CA ASN A 315 -2.23 -10.45 -26.06
C ASN A 315 -2.68 -11.91 -26.33
N ASN A 316 -3.17 -12.63 -25.32
CA ASN A 316 -3.69 -14.00 -25.45
C ASN A 316 -5.21 -14.11 -25.30
N THR A 317 -5.93 -12.98 -25.22
CA THR A 317 -7.37 -12.95 -24.97
C THR A 317 -8.14 -12.70 -26.27
N PRO A 318 -8.97 -13.64 -26.76
CA PRO A 318 -9.78 -13.46 -27.96
C PRO A 318 -11.03 -12.61 -27.69
N ILE A 319 -11.26 -11.60 -28.51
CA ILE A 319 -12.44 -10.71 -28.46
C ILE A 319 -13.20 -10.85 -29.79
N PRO A 320 -14.37 -11.50 -29.80
CA PRO A 320 -15.15 -11.66 -31.02
C PRO A 320 -15.78 -10.32 -31.42
N LEU A 321 -15.50 -9.83 -32.63
CA LEU A 321 -16.04 -8.60 -33.18
C LEU A 321 -17.13 -8.93 -34.21
N ASN A 322 -18.12 -8.05 -34.35
CA ASN A 322 -19.00 -8.12 -35.53
C ASN A 322 -18.29 -7.51 -36.75
N ALA A 323 -18.85 -7.69 -37.94
CA ALA A 323 -18.19 -7.27 -39.18
C ALA A 323 -17.84 -5.76 -39.19
N ARG A 324 -18.73 -4.89 -38.70
CA ARG A 324 -18.52 -3.43 -38.66
C ARG A 324 -17.49 -3.03 -37.62
N GLU A 325 -17.54 -3.61 -36.43
CA GLU A 325 -16.53 -3.42 -35.39
C GLU A 325 -15.14 -3.86 -35.86
N PHE A 326 -15.06 -5.01 -36.54
CA PHE A 326 -13.81 -5.51 -37.09
C PHE A 326 -13.26 -4.60 -38.18
N ALA A 327 -14.11 -4.11 -39.09
CA ALA A 327 -13.69 -3.17 -40.14
C ALA A 327 -13.12 -1.88 -39.56
N ILE A 328 -13.80 -1.27 -38.57
CA ILE A 328 -13.30 -0.08 -37.86
C ILE A 328 -11.94 -0.40 -37.21
N TYR A 329 -11.83 -1.54 -36.53
CA TYR A 329 -10.62 -1.89 -35.81
C TYR A 329 -9.44 -2.22 -36.75
N GLN A 330 -9.72 -2.86 -37.88
CA GLN A 330 -8.75 -3.11 -38.94
C GLN A 330 -8.20 -1.81 -39.50
N PHE A 331 -9.07 -0.84 -39.82
CA PHE A 331 -8.65 0.49 -40.27
C PHE A 331 -7.70 1.17 -39.29
N LEU A 332 -8.06 1.15 -38.00
CA LEU A 332 -7.23 1.73 -36.94
C LEU A 332 -5.89 0.97 -36.77
N ALA A 333 -5.91 -0.36 -36.88
CA ALA A 333 -4.72 -1.20 -36.79
C ALA A 333 -3.77 -1.00 -37.99
N ASP A 334 -4.29 -0.83 -39.20
CA ASP A 334 -3.50 -0.57 -40.39
C ASP A 334 -2.73 0.75 -40.27
N ARG A 335 -3.39 1.81 -39.77
CA ARG A 335 -2.74 3.09 -39.49
C ARG A 335 -1.61 2.97 -38.47
N CYS A 336 -1.84 2.25 -37.37
CA CYS A 336 -0.80 1.99 -36.37
C CYS A 336 0.36 1.20 -36.97
N ARG A 337 0.08 0.21 -37.81
CA ARG A 337 1.10 -0.61 -38.49
C ARG A 337 1.96 0.25 -39.42
N SER A 338 1.36 1.21 -40.11
CA SER A 338 2.05 2.15 -41.00
C SER A 338 2.71 3.33 -40.27
N GLY A 339 2.70 3.36 -38.93
CA GLY A 339 3.29 4.44 -38.13
C GLY A 339 2.60 5.80 -38.29
N GLN A 340 1.36 5.82 -38.80
CA GLN A 340 0.62 7.04 -39.04
C GLN A 340 0.02 7.58 -37.74
N ALA A 341 0.09 8.90 -37.55
CA ALA A 341 -0.50 9.54 -36.38
C ALA A 341 -2.04 9.33 -36.34
N PRO A 342 -2.64 9.25 -35.14
CA PRO A 342 -4.09 9.37 -34.95
C PRO A 342 -4.64 10.63 -35.62
N PHE A 343 -5.87 10.57 -36.11
CA PHE A 343 -6.51 11.79 -36.60
C PHE A 343 -6.84 12.70 -35.42
N CYS A 344 -6.63 14.01 -35.60
CA CYS A 344 -6.90 15.03 -34.58
C CYS A 344 -8.40 15.25 -34.29
N LYS A 345 -9.30 14.74 -35.15
CA LYS A 345 -10.75 14.82 -34.98
C LYS A 345 -11.42 13.55 -35.49
N TYR A 346 -12.55 13.20 -34.86
CA TYR A 346 -13.38 12.07 -35.29
C TYR A 346 -13.98 12.27 -36.68
N SER A 347 -14.36 13.50 -37.03
CA SER A 347 -14.91 13.80 -38.37
C SER A 347 -13.94 13.44 -39.49
N VAL A 348 -12.66 13.83 -39.34
CA VAL A 348 -11.59 13.48 -40.30
C VAL A 348 -11.41 11.97 -40.37
N GLY A 349 -11.30 11.31 -39.22
CA GLY A 349 -11.16 9.85 -39.18
C GLY A 349 -12.35 9.09 -39.76
N THR A 350 -13.56 9.63 -39.62
CA THR A 350 -14.80 9.08 -40.19
C THR A 350 -14.78 9.18 -41.72
N THR A 351 -14.42 10.35 -42.26
CA THR A 351 -14.29 10.54 -43.71
C THR A 351 -13.26 9.59 -44.32
N GLU A 352 -12.08 9.48 -43.70
CA GLU A 352 -11.02 8.59 -44.16
C GLU A 352 -11.42 7.11 -44.06
N PHE A 353 -12.13 6.72 -43.01
CA PHE A 353 -12.69 5.38 -42.89
C PHE A 353 -13.70 5.09 -44.00
N SER A 354 -14.61 6.02 -44.30
CA SER A 354 -15.60 5.89 -45.38
C SER A 354 -14.96 5.75 -46.76
N ASN A 355 -13.83 6.43 -47.00
CA ASN A 355 -13.07 6.31 -48.24
C ASN A 355 -12.28 4.99 -48.32
N TRP A 356 -11.78 4.51 -47.18
CA TRP A 356 -11.01 3.28 -47.09
C TRP A 356 -11.87 2.01 -47.22
N LEU A 357 -13.07 2.01 -46.62
CA LEU A 357 -13.91 0.82 -46.47
C LEU A 357 -14.25 0.11 -47.80
N PRO A 358 -14.68 0.79 -48.89
CA PRO A 358 -14.99 0.13 -50.14
C PRO A 358 -13.79 -0.62 -50.74
N ASN A 359 -12.59 -0.04 -50.66
CA ASN A 359 -11.38 -0.65 -51.16
C ASN A 359 -11.03 -1.91 -50.35
N TRP A 360 -11.16 -1.83 -49.03
CA TRP A 360 -10.89 -2.98 -48.16
C TRP A 360 -11.90 -4.12 -48.37
N ILE A 361 -13.18 -3.81 -48.59
CA ILE A 361 -14.23 -4.80 -48.85
C ILE A 361 -13.91 -5.65 -50.10
N THR A 362 -13.25 -5.08 -51.12
CA THR A 362 -12.88 -5.85 -52.33
C THR A 362 -11.85 -6.96 -52.07
N GLN A 363 -11.12 -6.87 -50.95
CA GLN A 363 -10.13 -7.85 -50.53
C GLN A 363 -10.76 -8.99 -49.71
N LEU A 364 -12.04 -8.89 -49.34
CA LEU A 364 -12.77 -9.93 -48.63
C LEU A 364 -13.41 -10.94 -49.60
N GLU A 365 -13.53 -12.20 -49.17
CA GLU A 365 -14.25 -13.21 -49.93
C GLU A 365 -15.74 -12.85 -50.07
N LYS A 366 -16.19 -12.71 -51.33
CA LYS A 366 -17.53 -12.23 -51.73
C LYS A 366 -18.70 -13.08 -51.17
N LEU A 367 -18.45 -14.35 -50.84
CA LEU A 367 -19.47 -15.30 -50.36
C LEU A 367 -19.63 -15.33 -48.83
N SER A 368 -18.87 -14.50 -48.10
CA SER A 368 -19.02 -14.42 -46.66
C SER A 368 -20.28 -13.62 -46.27
N ARG A 369 -21.05 -14.08 -45.28
CA ARG A 369 -22.16 -13.30 -44.65
C ARG A 369 -21.71 -11.91 -44.16
N HIS A 370 -20.41 -11.76 -43.96
CA HIS A 370 -19.77 -10.55 -43.50
C HIS A 370 -19.56 -9.53 -44.63
N TYR A 371 -19.23 -9.98 -45.84
CA TYR A 371 -19.22 -9.14 -47.05
C TYR A 371 -20.60 -8.51 -47.29
N GLU A 372 -21.68 -9.27 -47.14
CA GLU A 372 -23.05 -8.74 -47.30
C GLU A 372 -23.38 -7.66 -46.25
N SER A 373 -22.96 -7.84 -44.99
CA SER A 373 -23.21 -6.86 -43.93
C SER A 373 -22.44 -5.55 -44.13
N LEU A 374 -21.24 -5.62 -44.71
CA LEU A 374 -20.37 -4.46 -44.94
C LEU A 374 -20.69 -3.74 -46.24
N SER A 375 -21.01 -4.48 -47.31
CA SER A 375 -21.42 -3.89 -48.61
C SER A 375 -22.73 -3.11 -48.54
N LYS A 376 -23.60 -3.44 -47.58
CA LYS A 376 -24.83 -2.69 -47.28
C LYS A 376 -24.61 -1.48 -46.36
N TRP A 377 -23.40 -1.30 -45.82
CA TRP A 377 -23.11 -0.19 -44.92
C TRP A 377 -22.82 1.08 -45.74
N LYS A 378 -23.86 1.90 -45.92
CA LYS A 378 -23.80 3.20 -46.57
C LYS A 378 -23.99 4.32 -45.54
N ASP A 379 -23.60 5.54 -45.91
CA ASP A 379 -23.82 6.76 -45.13
C ASP A 379 -23.23 6.72 -43.70
N ILE A 380 -21.95 6.31 -43.60
CA ILE A 380 -21.26 6.13 -42.32
C ILE A 380 -21.10 7.48 -41.62
N THR A 381 -21.74 7.60 -40.45
CA THR A 381 -21.65 8.81 -39.61
C THR A 381 -20.72 8.61 -38.42
N GLU A 382 -20.31 9.73 -37.82
CA GLU A 382 -19.50 9.75 -36.61
C GLU A 382 -20.20 9.06 -35.42
N GLU A 383 -21.53 9.19 -35.35
CA GLU A 383 -22.36 8.56 -34.32
C GLU A 383 -22.39 7.04 -34.47
N GLU A 384 -22.48 6.53 -35.70
CA GLU A 384 -22.41 5.10 -35.97
C GLU A 384 -21.06 4.50 -35.59
N ILE A 385 -19.95 5.17 -35.94
CA ILE A 385 -18.61 4.73 -35.55
C ILE A 385 -18.50 4.66 -34.02
N ARG A 386 -18.97 5.70 -33.31
CA ARG A 386 -18.97 5.70 -31.83
C ARG A 386 -19.80 4.58 -31.24
N LYS A 387 -20.95 4.27 -31.83
CA LYS A 387 -21.80 3.14 -31.39
C LYS A 387 -21.04 1.82 -31.47
N HIS A 388 -20.31 1.59 -32.57
CA HIS A 388 -19.51 0.38 -32.72
C HIS A 388 -18.30 0.36 -31.78
N LEU A 389 -17.57 1.47 -31.61
CA LEU A 389 -16.49 1.57 -30.61
C LEU A 389 -16.99 1.31 -29.18
N SER A 390 -18.19 1.77 -28.84
CA SER A 390 -18.86 1.48 -27.56
C SER A 390 -19.19 -0.02 -27.42
N GLY A 391 -19.58 -0.68 -28.52
CA GLY A 391 -19.72 -2.14 -28.59
C GLY A 391 -18.41 -2.87 -28.26
N ILE A 392 -17.31 -2.45 -28.87
CA ILE A 392 -15.96 -2.98 -28.60
C ILE A 392 -15.58 -2.75 -27.14
N ARG A 393 -15.81 -1.54 -26.59
CA ARG A 393 -15.57 -1.23 -25.17
C ARG A 393 -16.28 -2.21 -24.24
N LYS A 394 -17.57 -2.48 -24.46
CA LYS A 394 -18.34 -3.43 -23.65
C LYS A 394 -17.74 -4.84 -23.69
N LYS A 395 -17.25 -5.27 -24.86
CA LYS A 395 -16.59 -6.58 -25.03
C LYS A 395 -15.23 -6.64 -24.31
N LEU A 396 -14.44 -5.56 -24.36
CA LEU A 396 -13.18 -5.45 -23.62
C LEU A 396 -13.40 -5.50 -22.10
N ILE A 397 -14.43 -4.80 -21.58
CA ILE A 397 -14.80 -4.86 -20.15
C ILE A 397 -15.17 -6.28 -19.75
N LYS A 398 -16.02 -6.97 -20.55
CA LYS A 398 -16.42 -8.36 -20.30
C LYS A 398 -15.23 -9.32 -20.28
N ALA A 399 -14.17 -9.02 -21.05
CA ALA A 399 -12.95 -9.80 -21.10
C ALA A 399 -11.91 -9.43 -20.03
N GLY A 400 -12.21 -8.49 -19.11
CA GLY A 400 -11.29 -8.04 -18.06
C GLY A 400 -10.16 -7.13 -18.54
N LEU A 401 -10.31 -6.51 -19.72
CA LEU A 401 -9.28 -5.68 -20.36
C LEU A 401 -9.58 -4.17 -20.26
N SER A 402 -10.41 -3.74 -19.31
CA SER A 402 -10.78 -2.33 -19.13
C SER A 402 -9.58 -1.40 -18.88
N HIS A 403 -8.54 -1.90 -18.20
CA HIS A 403 -7.31 -1.17 -17.93
C HIS A 403 -6.49 -0.83 -19.20
N LEU A 404 -6.78 -1.47 -20.33
CA LEU A 404 -6.11 -1.25 -21.62
C LEU A 404 -6.93 -0.36 -22.57
N GLU A 405 -8.08 0.15 -22.13
CA GLU A 405 -8.99 0.91 -22.99
C GLU A 405 -8.30 2.14 -23.63
N SER A 406 -7.43 2.81 -22.88
CA SER A 406 -6.64 3.96 -23.35
C SER A 406 -5.76 3.65 -24.55
N PHE A 407 -5.35 2.39 -24.70
CA PHE A 407 -4.53 1.90 -25.80
C PHE A 407 -5.38 1.34 -26.95
N LEU A 408 -6.42 0.58 -26.62
CA LEU A 408 -7.19 -0.20 -27.58
C LEU A 408 -8.30 0.60 -28.28
N LEU A 409 -8.71 1.75 -27.75
CA LEU A 409 -9.79 2.56 -28.31
C LEU A 409 -9.41 4.03 -28.47
N PRO A 410 -9.97 4.71 -29.50
CA PRO A 410 -9.86 6.16 -29.63
C PRO A 410 -10.33 6.94 -28.40
N GLN A 411 -9.57 7.97 -28.02
CA GLN A 411 -9.82 8.82 -26.86
C GLN A 411 -10.59 10.08 -27.25
N ARG A 412 -11.00 10.88 -26.26
CA ARG A 412 -11.63 12.18 -26.55
C ARG A 412 -10.66 13.06 -27.33
N GLY A 413 -11.13 13.61 -28.45
CA GLY A 413 -10.33 14.51 -29.28
C GLY A 413 -9.31 13.83 -30.19
N ASN A 414 -9.28 12.50 -30.31
CA ASN A 414 -8.49 11.81 -31.33
C ASN A 414 -9.21 10.58 -31.91
N PHE A 415 -8.93 10.24 -33.17
CA PHE A 415 -9.38 9.00 -33.80
C PHE A 415 -8.16 8.16 -34.17
N GLY A 416 -7.76 7.28 -33.26
CA GLY A 416 -6.63 6.38 -33.41
C GLY A 416 -6.48 5.46 -32.20
N ILE A 417 -5.66 4.43 -32.33
CA ILE A 417 -5.31 3.52 -31.23
C ILE A 417 -3.80 3.55 -31.01
N ASN A 418 -3.33 3.00 -29.90
CA ASN A 418 -1.90 2.89 -29.59
C ASN A 418 -1.59 1.46 -29.14
N VAL A 419 -1.19 0.62 -30.10
CA VAL A 419 -1.02 -0.83 -29.93
C VAL A 419 0.15 -1.33 -30.76
N ARG A 420 0.71 -2.49 -30.40
CA ARG A 420 1.68 -3.21 -31.24
C ARG A 420 0.94 -4.22 -32.10
N VAL A 421 0.87 -4.00 -33.41
CA VAL A 421 0.16 -4.90 -34.34
C VAL A 421 1.11 -6.01 -34.81
N LYS A 422 0.78 -7.28 -34.53
CA LYS A 422 1.47 -8.44 -35.10
C LYS A 422 0.74 -8.93 -36.35
N ASN A 423 1.49 -9.37 -37.35
CA ASN A 423 0.92 -10.03 -38.53
C ASN A 423 0.26 -11.37 -38.11
N PRO A 424 -0.86 -11.75 -38.75
CA PRO A 424 -1.33 -13.12 -38.68
C PRO A 424 -0.21 -14.06 -39.15
N GLN A 425 0.05 -15.13 -38.41
CA GLN A 425 0.86 -16.24 -38.93
C GLN A 425 0.07 -17.03 -39.95
#